data_AF-M0K353-F1
#
_entry.id   AF-M0K353-F1
#
_cell.length_a   1.000
_cell.length_b   1.000
_cell.length_c   1.000
_cell.angle_alpha   90.00
_cell.angle_beta   90.00
_cell.angle_gamma   90.00
#
_symmetry.space_group_name_H-M   'P 1'
#
loop_
_entity.id
_entity.type
_entity.pdbx_description
1 polymer ?
#
loop_
_entity_poly.entity_id
_entity_poly.type
_entity_poly.pdbx_seq_one_letter_code
_entity_poly.pdbx_strand_id
1 'polypeptide(L)'
;MLTQLAEEGETAISGAEFDTARQTVATVETVSRNKLPECELRSQLLHGCEQVYTALDTDDPDAAAEYLRAMNRRLAAVDDGTISE
;
A
#
# COMPACT_ATOMS: atom_id res chain seq x y z
N MET A 1 11.20 -0.06 4.19
CA MET A 1 10.17 0.11 5.24
C MET A 1 8.78 0.12 4.65
N LEU A 2 8.45 1.02 3.71
CA LEU A 2 7.14 1.03 3.03
C LEU A 2 6.86 -0.30 2.31
N THR A 3 7.86 -0.88 1.65
CA THR A 3 7.82 -2.21 1.00
C THR A 3 7.36 -3.30 1.97
N GLN A 4 8.02 -3.38 3.13
CA GLN A 4 7.67 -4.33 4.20
C GLN A 4 6.24 -4.12 4.72
N LEU A 5 5.79 -2.88 4.92
CA LEU A 5 4.42 -2.61 5.37
C LEU A 5 3.38 -3.02 4.30
N ALA A 6 3.68 -2.82 3.02
CA ALA A 6 2.79 -3.28 1.94
C ALA A 6 2.66 -4.81 1.91
N GLU A 7 3.78 -5.52 2.08
CA GLU A 7 3.83 -6.99 2.16
C GLU A 7 3.10 -7.53 3.40
N GLU A 8 3.26 -6.88 4.55
CA GLU A 8 2.56 -7.22 5.80
C GLU A 8 1.05 -7.05 5.64
N GLY A 9 0.60 -5.96 5.01
CA GLY A 9 -0.81 -5.75 4.72
C GLY A 9 -1.38 -6.82 3.78
N GLU A 10 -0.63 -7.21 2.74
CA GLU A 10 -1.05 -8.26 1.80
C GLU A 10 -1.18 -9.61 2.51
N THR A 11 -0.23 -9.92 3.38
CA THR A 11 -0.23 -11.13 4.21
C THR A 11 -1.45 -11.15 5.13
N ALA A 12 -1.75 -10.03 5.80
CA ALA A 12 -2.92 -9.90 6.66
C ALA A 12 -4.23 -10.09 5.89
N ILE A 13 -4.36 -9.52 4.68
CA ILE A 13 -5.55 -9.75 3.83
C ILE A 13 -5.68 -11.24 3.48
N SER A 14 -4.58 -11.89 3.10
CA SER A 14 -4.57 -13.32 2.77
C SER A 14 -4.93 -14.21 3.97
N GLY A 15 -4.63 -13.75 5.19
CA GLY A 15 -5.03 -14.38 6.45
C GLY A 15 -6.43 -14.00 6.95
N ALA A 16 -7.19 -13.19 6.21
CA ALA A 16 -8.46 -12.59 6.63
C ALA A 16 -8.37 -11.74 7.92
N GLU A 17 -7.18 -11.21 8.22
CA GLU A 17 -6.89 -10.32 9.35
C GLU A 17 -7.14 -8.86 8.95
N PHE A 18 -8.38 -8.53 8.60
CA PHE A 18 -8.69 -7.24 7.97
C PHE A 18 -8.46 -6.03 8.86
N ASP A 19 -8.61 -6.16 10.18
CA ASP A 19 -8.29 -5.06 11.10
C ASP A 19 -6.78 -4.80 11.14
N THR A 20 -5.97 -5.86 11.14
CA THR A 20 -4.52 -5.77 10.99
C THR A 20 -4.16 -5.10 9.65
N ALA A 21 -4.78 -5.53 8.55
CA ALA A 21 -4.57 -4.91 7.24
C ALA A 21 -4.89 -3.40 7.26
N ARG A 22 -6.02 -3.00 7.85
CA ARG A 22 -6.40 -1.57 7.99
C ARG A 22 -5.40 -0.76 8.80
N GLN A 23 -4.88 -1.32 9.91
CA GLN A 23 -3.85 -0.68 10.74
C GLN A 23 -2.53 -0.52 9.99
N THR A 24 -2.12 -1.55 9.25
CA THR A 24 -0.91 -1.52 8.43
C THR A 24 -1.03 -0.48 7.33
N VAL A 25 -2.16 -0.42 6.61
CA VAL A 25 -2.42 0.59 5.57
C VAL A 25 -2.41 2.00 6.16
N ALA A 26 -2.96 2.20 7.36
CA ALA A 26 -2.95 3.52 8.03
C ALA A 26 -1.53 3.99 8.31
N THR A 27 -0.65 3.04 8.65
CA THR A 27 0.77 3.29 8.84
C THR A 27 1.45 3.64 7.52
N VAL A 28 1.16 2.91 6.44
CA VAL A 28 1.67 3.20 5.08
C VAL A 28 1.26 4.62 4.65
N GLU A 29 0.00 4.99 4.83
CA GLU A 29 -0.53 6.32 4.50
C GLU A 29 0.20 7.42 5.29
N THR A 30 0.33 7.23 6.60
CA THR A 30 1.00 8.18 7.50
C THR A 30 2.47 8.35 7.15
N VAL A 31 3.19 7.25 6.89
CA VAL A 31 4.59 7.29 6.49
C VAL A 31 4.73 7.97 5.14
N SER A 32 3.88 7.63 4.16
CA SER A 32 3.92 8.21 2.82
C SER A 32 3.73 9.73 2.87
N ARG A 33 2.78 10.23 3.68
CA ARG A 33 2.59 11.68 3.88
C ARG A 33 3.78 12.37 4.53
N ASN A 34 4.39 11.74 5.53
CA ASN A 34 5.40 12.38 6.37
C ASN A 34 6.83 12.24 5.86
N LYS A 35 7.12 11.17 5.10
CA LYS A 35 8.49 10.78 4.73
C LYS A 35 8.78 10.93 3.25
N LEU A 36 7.76 10.91 2.39
CA LEU A 36 7.96 11.11 0.96
C LEU A 36 7.75 12.59 0.59
N PRO A 37 8.58 13.13 -0.33
CA PRO A 37 8.31 14.43 -0.91
C PRO A 37 6.97 14.42 -1.64
N GLU A 38 6.45 15.61 -1.94
CA GLU A 38 5.27 15.76 -2.80
C GLU A 38 5.65 15.41 -4.24
N CYS A 39 5.52 14.12 -4.57
CA CYS A 39 5.82 13.57 -5.88
C CYS A 39 4.75 12.56 -6.29
N GLU A 40 4.84 12.09 -7.54
CA GLU A 40 3.88 11.15 -8.09
C GLU A 40 3.80 9.86 -7.28
N LEU A 41 4.94 9.30 -6.87
CA LEU A 41 4.98 8.10 -6.02
C LEU A 41 4.14 8.27 -4.75
N ARG A 42 4.27 9.40 -4.05
CA ARG A 42 3.48 9.69 -2.86
C ARG A 42 2.00 9.71 -3.17
N SER A 43 1.58 10.41 -4.23
CA SER A 43 0.16 10.46 -4.64
C SER A 43 -0.39 9.07 -4.97
N GLN A 44 0.38 8.26 -5.69
CA GLN A 44 0.00 6.90 -6.05
C GLN A 44 -0.14 5.99 -4.82
N LEU A 45 0.77 6.09 -3.83
CA LEU A 45 0.68 5.32 -2.59
C LEU A 45 -0.52 5.72 -1.74
N LEU A 46 -0.82 7.02 -1.64
CA LEU A 46 -1.98 7.51 -0.90
C LEU A 46 -3.29 7.06 -1.56
N HIS A 47 -3.36 7.11 -2.89
CA HIS A 47 -4.50 6.60 -3.62
C HIS A 47 -4.64 5.08 -3.44
N GLY A 48 -3.54 4.33 -3.49
CA GLY A 48 -3.55 2.89 -3.19
C GLY A 48 -4.12 2.57 -1.80
N CYS A 49 -3.74 3.34 -0.77
CA CYS A 49 -4.30 3.18 0.58
C CYS A 49 -5.83 3.38 0.61
N GLU A 50 -6.33 4.43 -0.05
CA GLU A 50 -7.77 4.70 -0.17
C GLU A 50 -8.51 3.57 -0.88
N GLN A 51 -7.93 3.02 -1.95
CA GLN A 51 -8.52 1.90 -2.67
C GLN A 51 -8.54 0.61 -1.85
N VAL A 52 -7.52 0.34 -1.03
CA VAL A 52 -7.53 -0.79 -0.08
C VAL A 52 -8.67 -0.66 0.92
N TYR A 53 -8.86 0.53 1.51
CA TYR A 53 -9.98 0.77 2.42
C TYR A 53 -11.33 0.56 1.74
N THR A 54 -11.50 1.13 0.55
CA THR A 54 -12.74 0.98 -0.22
C THR A 54 -13.04 -0.48 -0.50
N ALA A 55 -12.06 -1.25 -0.95
CA ALA A 55 -12.20 -2.66 -1.25
C ALA A 55 -12.58 -3.49 -0.01
N LEU A 56 -11.94 -3.25 1.14
CA LEU A 56 -12.27 -3.90 2.40
C LEU A 56 -13.68 -3.54 2.91
N ASP A 57 -14.12 -2.30 2.69
CA ASP A 57 -15.47 -1.85 3.08
C ASP A 57 -16.56 -2.43 2.16
N THR A 58 -16.21 -2.81 0.94
CA THR A 58 -17.10 -3.49 -0.02
C THR A 58 -16.99 -5.02 -0.01
N ASP A 59 -16.27 -5.60 0.96
CA ASP A 59 -16.04 -7.05 1.08
C ASP A 59 -15.35 -7.66 -0.16
N ASP A 60 -14.40 -6.93 -0.75
CA ASP A 60 -13.56 -7.36 -1.88
C ASP A 60 -12.09 -7.48 -1.44
N PRO A 61 -11.72 -8.53 -0.68
CA PRO A 61 -10.36 -8.72 -0.20
C PRO A 61 -9.36 -9.01 -1.33
N ASP A 62 -9.80 -9.58 -2.46
CA ASP A 62 -8.94 -9.85 -3.60
C ASP A 62 -8.47 -8.54 -4.26
N ALA A 63 -9.40 -7.58 -4.44
CA ALA A 63 -9.04 -6.24 -4.91
C ALA A 63 -8.10 -5.53 -3.92
N ALA A 64 -8.40 -5.61 -2.62
CA ALA A 64 -7.56 -5.02 -1.58
C ALA A 64 -6.12 -5.55 -1.61
N ALA A 65 -5.95 -6.87 -1.77
CA ALA A 65 -4.63 -7.50 -1.90
C ALA A 65 -3.91 -7.04 -3.19
N GLU A 66 -4.62 -6.90 -4.30
CA GLU A 66 -4.02 -6.45 -5.56
C GLU A 66 -3.53 -4.99 -5.49
N TYR A 67 -4.24 -4.11 -4.79
CA TYR A 67 -3.77 -2.75 -4.56
C TYR A 67 -2.46 -2.73 -3.76
N LEU A 68 -2.32 -3.56 -2.72
CA LEU A 68 -1.08 -3.67 -1.95
C LEU A 68 0.08 -4.25 -2.79
N ARG A 69 -0.17 -5.28 -3.60
CA ARG A 69 0.83 -5.81 -4.55
C ARG A 69 1.28 -4.73 -5.53
N ALA A 70 0.33 -3.95 -6.06
CA ALA A 70 0.62 -2.89 -7.00
C ALA A 70 1.44 -1.76 -6.34
N MET A 71 1.19 -1.46 -5.06
CA MET A 71 2.02 -0.53 -4.28
C MET A 71 3.43 -1.09 -4.06
N ASN A 72 3.53 -2.39 -3.72
CA ASN A 72 4.82 -3.04 -3.51
C ASN A 72 5.71 -3.01 -4.78
N ARG A 73 5.12 -3.31 -5.95
CA ARG A 73 5.82 -3.22 -7.25
C ARG A 73 6.38 -1.83 -7.54
N ARG A 74 5.64 -0.76 -7.17
CA ARG A 74 6.10 0.63 -7.36
C ARG A 74 7.24 0.98 -6.43
N LEU A 75 7.15 0.57 -5.17
CA LEU A 75 8.20 0.78 -4.17
C LEU A 75 9.49 0.07 -4.57
N ALA A 76 9.39 -1.19 -4.99
CA ALA A 76 10.53 -1.95 -5.50
C ALA A 76 11.19 -1.29 -6.72
N ALA A 77 10.41 -0.77 -7.67
CA ALA A 77 10.95 -0.07 -8.84
C ALA A 77 11.73 1.21 -8.48
N VAL A 78 11.36 1.88 -7.38
CA VAL A 78 12.07 3.06 -6.86
C VAL A 78 13.35 2.65 -6.13
N ASP A 79 13.28 1.60 -5.31
CA ASP A 79 14.45 1.06 -4.59
C ASP A 79 15.52 0.54 -5.58
N ASP A 80 15.11 -0.06 -6.70
CA ASP A 80 15.97 -0.55 -7.78
C ASP A 80 16.45 0.56 -8.75
N GLY A 81 16.04 1.82 -8.54
CA GLY A 81 16.42 2.95 -9.39
C GLY A 81 15.85 2.87 -10.82
N THR A 82 14.82 2.06 -11.04
CA THR A 82 14.27 1.77 -12.38
C THR A 82 13.19 2.75 -12.82
N ILE A 83 12.74 3.65 -11.94
CA ILE A 83 11.86 4.76 -12.33
C ILE A 83 12.72 5.89 -12.90
N SER A 84 12.92 5.85 -14.21
CA SER A 84 13.41 7.00 -14.98
C SER A 84 12.27 8.03 -15.12
N GLU A 85 12.66 9.30 -15.02
CA GLU A 85 11.84 10.52 -15.08
C GLU A 85 10.84 10.60 -16.25
#